data_AF-A0A4Z1HGD8-F1
#
_entry.id   AF-A0A4Z1HGD8-F1
#
_cell.length_a   1.000
_cell.length_b   1.000
_cell.length_c   1.000
_cell.angle_alpha   90.00
_cell.angle_beta   90.00
_cell.angle_gamma   90.00
#
_symmetry.space_group_name_H-M   'P 1'
#
loop_
_entity.id
_entity.type
_entity.pdbx_description
1 polymer ?
#
loop_
_entity_poly.entity_id
_entity_poly.type
_entity_poly.pdbx_seq_one_letter_code
_entity_poly.pdbx_strand_id
1 'polypeptide(L)'
;MPPTSLQKMKNQRSKCAQIRNELAVLLARFQQDIQEHKRDIETLKLEKIEAEMTGTCWQRLQYIALLNAWKRRLVRMEEQVEHLNEMDLKCVTQLEEVEKVLLQYSTLDPEKQQTGEN
;
A
#
# COMPACT_ATOMS: atom_id res chain seq x y z
N MET A 1 -2.39 15.28 36.07
CA MET A 1 -2.79 15.10 34.65
C MET A 1 -1.56 14.71 33.85
N PRO A 2 -1.65 13.78 32.87
CA PRO A 2 -0.51 13.48 32.01
C PRO A 2 -0.09 14.73 31.23
N PRO A 3 1.21 14.93 30.96
CA PRO A 3 1.65 16.07 30.17
C PRO A 3 1.01 16.03 28.78
N THR A 4 0.60 17.20 28.27
CA THR A 4 -0.12 17.38 27.00
C THR A 4 0.60 16.74 25.81
N SER A 5 1.93 16.63 25.88
CA SER A 5 2.79 15.95 24.91
C SER A 5 2.55 14.43 24.83
N LEU A 6 2.38 13.76 25.97
CA LEU A 6 2.16 12.30 26.03
C LEU A 6 0.80 11.92 25.45
N GLN A 7 -0.23 12.73 25.68
CA GLN A 7 -1.55 12.52 25.11
C GLN A 7 -1.57 12.76 23.59
N LYS A 8 -0.83 13.78 23.12
CA LYS A 8 -0.61 14.00 21.67
C LYS A 8 0.08 12.80 21.00
N MET A 9 1.13 12.25 21.62
CA MET A 9 1.84 11.08 21.08
C MET A 9 0.97 9.82 21.05
N LYS A 10 0.16 9.55 22.09
CA LYS A 10 -0.82 8.45 22.10
C LYS A 10 -1.86 8.58 20.98
N ASN A 11 -2.37 9.79 20.76
CA ASN A 11 -3.31 10.05 19.66
C ASN A 11 -2.65 9.86 18.29
N GLN A 12 -1.39 10.26 18.14
CA GLN A 12 -0.63 10.07 16.90
C GLN A 12 -0.40 8.58 16.60
N ARG A 13 -0.05 7.78 17.61
CA ARG A 13 0.06 6.32 17.49
C ARG A 13 -1.26 5.69 17.01
N SER A 14 -2.39 6.08 17.59
CA SER A 14 -3.71 5.59 17.18
C SER A 14 -4.06 5.96 15.74
N LYS A 15 -3.81 7.21 15.33
CA LYS A 15 -4.02 7.65 13.94
C LYS A 15 -3.17 6.88 12.94
N CYS A 16 -1.89 6.67 13.25
CA CYS A 16 -1.00 5.90 12.38
C CYS A 16 -1.42 4.43 12.28
N ALA A 17 -1.88 3.81 13.37
CA ALA A 17 -2.43 2.45 13.33
C ALA A 17 -3.69 2.36 12.44
N GLN A 18 -4.57 3.36 12.51
CA GLN A 18 -5.73 3.45 11.64
C GLN A 18 -5.34 3.55 10.16
N ILE A 19 -4.43 4.48 9.82
CA ILE A 19 -3.95 4.68 8.44
C ILE A 19 -3.32 3.39 7.88
N ARG A 20 -2.54 2.65 8.70
CA ARG A 20 -1.97 1.37 8.27
C ARG A 20 -3.02 0.31 7.99
N ASN A 21 -4.07 0.23 8.81
CA ASN A 21 -5.17 -0.70 8.55
C ASN A 21 -5.89 -0.35 7.24
N GLU A 22 -6.16 0.94 7.01
CA GLU A 22 -6.78 1.40 5.76
C GLU A 22 -5.88 1.10 4.54
N LEU A 23 -4.58 1.34 4.65
CA LEU A 23 -3.60 1.05 3.60
C LEU A 23 -3.48 -0.45 3.32
N ALA A 24 -3.46 -1.30 4.35
CA ALA A 24 -3.43 -2.75 4.20
C ALA A 24 -4.67 -3.28 3.44
N VAL A 25 -5.85 -2.74 3.74
CA VAL A 25 -7.09 -3.08 3.03
C VAL A 25 -7.02 -2.63 1.56
N LEU A 26 -6.51 -1.43 1.29
CA LEU A 26 -6.33 -0.94 -0.08
C LEU A 26 -5.33 -1.79 -0.87
N LEU A 27 -4.17 -2.10 -0.27
CA LEU A 27 -3.15 -2.95 -0.88
C LEU A 27 -3.71 -4.33 -1.23
N ALA A 28 -4.46 -4.95 -0.32
CA ALA A 28 -5.08 -6.25 -0.57
C ALA A 28 -6.06 -6.21 -1.75
N ARG A 29 -6.87 -5.15 -1.85
CA ARG A 29 -7.78 -4.94 -3.00
C ARG A 29 -7.02 -4.75 -4.30
N PHE A 30 -6.00 -3.89 -4.31
CA PHE A 30 -5.16 -3.68 -5.50
C PHE A 30 -4.45 -4.96 -5.95
N GLN A 31 -3.94 -5.75 -5.00
CA GLN A 31 -3.32 -7.05 -5.31
C GLN A 31 -4.34 -8.02 -5.90
N GLN A 32 -5.57 -8.04 -5.39
CA GLN A 32 -6.66 -8.83 -5.98
C GLN A 32 -6.98 -8.37 -7.41
N ASP A 33 -7.12 -7.07 -7.65
CA ASP A 33 -7.38 -6.51 -8.97
C ASP A 33 -6.26 -6.87 -9.97
N ILE A 34 -5.00 -6.85 -9.53
CA ILE A 34 -3.86 -7.29 -10.36
C ILE A 34 -3.99 -8.77 -10.73
N GLN A 35 -4.37 -9.63 -9.78
CA GLN A 35 -4.54 -11.06 -10.04
C GLN A 35 -5.69 -11.32 -11.03
N GLU A 36 -6.80 -10.60 -10.90
CA GLU A 36 -7.90 -10.66 -11.86
C GLU A 36 -7.45 -10.20 -13.25
N HIS A 37 -6.78 -9.05 -13.33
CA HIS A 37 -6.26 -8.51 -14.58
C HIS A 37 -5.24 -9.45 -15.25
N LYS A 38 -4.44 -10.18 -14.46
CA LYS A 38 -3.54 -11.24 -14.98
C LYS A 38 -4.33 -12.41 -15.57
N ARG A 39 -5.42 -12.85 -14.94
CA ARG A 39 -6.30 -13.90 -15.47
C ARG A 39 -6.98 -13.47 -16.76
N ASP A 40 -7.43 -12.22 -16.86
CA ASP A 40 -8.04 -11.68 -18.06
C ASP A 40 -7.03 -11.64 -19.23
N ILE A 41 -5.77 -11.28 -18.95
CA ILE A 41 -4.70 -11.34 -19.95
C ILE A 41 -4.49 -12.78 -20.46
N GLU A 42 -4.49 -13.78 -19.58
CA GLU A 42 -4.36 -15.18 -20.01
C GLU A 42 -5.57 -15.63 -20.85
N THR A 43 -6.78 -15.22 -20.47
CA THR A 43 -8.00 -15.47 -21.24
C THR A 43 -7.90 -14.86 -22.65
N LEU A 44 -7.50 -13.59 -22.73
CA LEU A 44 -7.27 -12.91 -24.00
C LEU A 44 -6.19 -13.55 -24.87
N LYS A 45 -5.17 -14.18 -24.28
CA LYS A 45 -4.16 -14.93 -25.05
C LYS A 45 -4.78 -16.18 -25.70
N LEU A 46 -5.67 -16.88 -24.99
CA LEU A 46 -6.37 -18.05 -25.54
C LEU A 46 -7.30 -17.63 -26.68
N GLU A 47 -8.08 -16.57 -26.49
CA GLU A 47 -8.97 -16.02 -27.53
C GLU A 47 -8.17 -15.53 -28.76
N LYS A 48 -6.99 -14.94 -28.55
CA LYS A 48 -6.08 -14.57 -29.64
C LYS A 48 -5.66 -15.79 -30.47
N ILE A 49 -5.33 -16.92 -29.83
CA ILE A 49 -4.95 -18.16 -30.53
C ILE A 49 -6.11 -18.66 -31.38
N GLU A 50 -7.33 -18.65 -30.84
CA GLU A 50 -8.54 -19.01 -31.60
C GLU A 50 -8.76 -18.09 -32.80
N ALA A 51 -8.61 -16.78 -32.61
CA ALA A 51 -8.71 -15.79 -33.68
C ALA A 51 -7.58 -15.90 -34.73
N GLU A 52 -6.40 -16.38 -34.35
CA GLU A 52 -5.32 -16.68 -35.29
C GLU A 52 -5.65 -17.90 -36.17
N MET A 53 -6.34 -18.89 -35.63
CA MET A 53 -6.75 -20.08 -36.38
C MET A 53 -7.97 -19.83 -37.26
N THR A 54 -8.99 -19.15 -36.74
CA THR A 54 -10.33 -19.09 -37.35
C THR A 54 -10.80 -17.68 -37.67
N GLY A 55 -10.15 -16.67 -37.09
CA GLY A 55 -10.57 -15.28 -37.18
C GLY A 55 -10.04 -14.55 -38.41
N THR A 56 -10.70 -13.43 -38.68
CA THR A 56 -10.32 -12.46 -39.72
C THR A 56 -9.03 -11.72 -39.36
N CYS A 57 -8.36 -11.16 -40.38
CA CYS A 57 -7.19 -10.30 -40.18
C CYS A 57 -7.49 -9.14 -39.20
N TRP A 58 -8.69 -8.57 -39.27
CA TRP A 58 -9.12 -7.50 -38.37
C TRP A 58 -9.23 -7.97 -36.91
N GLN A 59 -9.86 -9.11 -36.65
CA GLN A 59 -9.96 -9.69 -35.30
C GLN A 59 -8.56 -9.95 -34.71
N ARG A 60 -7.63 -10.49 -35.51
CA ARG A 60 -6.24 -10.71 -35.06
C ARG A 60 -5.56 -9.41 -34.62
N LEU A 61 -5.71 -8.34 -35.40
CA LEU A 61 -5.16 -7.02 -35.05
C LEU A 61 -5.81 -6.45 -33.79
N GLN A 62 -7.13 -6.63 -33.62
CA GLN A 62 -7.83 -6.21 -32.41
C GLN A 62 -7.29 -6.90 -31.15
N TYR A 63 -7.10 -8.22 -31.18
CA TYR A 63 -6.53 -8.95 -30.04
C TYR A 63 -5.10 -8.52 -29.72
N ILE A 64 -4.26 -8.26 -30.72
CA ILE A 64 -2.91 -7.73 -30.51
C ILE A 64 -2.96 -6.37 -29.82
N ALA A 65 -3.81 -5.46 -30.30
CA ALA A 65 -3.97 -4.13 -29.71
C ALA A 65 -4.48 -4.22 -28.27
N LEU A 66 -5.48 -5.07 -28.02
CA LEU A 66 -6.07 -5.28 -26.70
C LEU A 66 -5.05 -5.87 -25.73
N LEU A 67 -4.35 -6.94 -26.08
CA LEU A 67 -3.29 -7.54 -25.25
C LEU A 67 -2.20 -6.53 -24.88
N ASN A 68 -1.77 -5.69 -25.84
CA ASN A 68 -0.77 -4.67 -25.57
C ASN A 68 -1.29 -3.57 -24.63
N ALA A 69 -2.56 -3.17 -24.76
CA ALA A 69 -3.19 -2.22 -23.84
C ALA A 69 -3.29 -2.79 -22.41
N TRP A 70 -3.72 -4.05 -22.29
CA TRP A 70 -3.86 -4.74 -21.01
C TRP A 70 -2.51 -4.96 -20.32
N LYS A 71 -1.48 -5.39 -21.06
CA LYS A 71 -0.11 -5.51 -20.53
C LYS A 71 0.44 -4.18 -20.00
N ARG A 72 0.25 -3.08 -20.75
CA ARG A 72 0.65 -1.74 -20.28
C ARG A 72 -0.11 -1.30 -19.03
N ARG A 73 -1.40 -1.66 -18.92
CA ARG A 73 -2.18 -1.38 -17.72
C ARG A 73 -1.65 -2.19 -16.52
N LEU A 74 -1.31 -3.46 -16.73
CA LEU A 74 -0.74 -4.31 -15.68
C LEU A 74 0.53 -3.71 -15.08
N VAL A 75 1.47 -3.28 -15.93
CA VAL A 75 2.72 -2.65 -15.48
C VAL A 75 2.44 -1.44 -14.58
N ARG A 76 1.51 -0.55 -14.99
CA ARG A 76 1.13 0.60 -14.17
C ARG A 76 0.51 0.22 -12.83
N MET A 77 -0.28 -0.85 -12.79
CA MET A 77 -0.87 -1.34 -11.54
C MET A 77 0.22 -1.92 -10.62
N GLU A 78 1.19 -2.63 -11.17
CA GLU A 78 2.34 -3.16 -10.42
C GLU A 78 3.21 -2.03 -9.85
N GLU A 79 3.50 -0.99 -10.64
CA GLU A 79 4.19 0.23 -10.19
C GLU A 79 3.43 0.95 -9.06
N GLN A 80 2.10 1.01 -9.13
CA GLN A 80 1.28 1.59 -8.07
C GLN A 80 1.38 0.80 -6.76
N VAL A 81 1.39 -0.54 -6.83
CA VAL A 81 1.57 -1.39 -5.65
C VAL A 81 2.95 -1.21 -5.04
N GLU A 82 4.00 -1.12 -5.86
CA GLU A 82 5.35 -0.83 -5.39
C GLU A 82 5.41 0.51 -4.63
N HIS A 83 4.82 1.55 -5.20
CA HIS A 83 4.74 2.86 -4.55
C HIS A 83 3.98 2.83 -3.22
N LEU A 84 2.86 2.12 -3.16
CA LEU A 84 2.09 1.95 -1.92
C LEU A 84 2.88 1.18 -0.84
N ASN A 85 3.66 0.16 -1.24
CA ASN A 85 4.52 -0.57 -0.32
C ASN A 85 5.65 0.33 0.23
N GLU A 86 6.25 1.20 -0.60
CA GLU A 86 7.21 2.19 -0.11
C GLU A 86 6.60 3.15 0.91
N MET A 87 5.35 3.58 0.68
CA MET A 87 4.62 4.42 1.63
C MET A 87 4.36 3.69 2.95
N ASP A 88 3.92 2.43 2.91
CA ASP A 88 3.72 1.62 4.12
C ASP A 88 5.03 1.49 4.92
N LEU A 89 6.14 1.20 4.25
CA LEU A 89 7.45 1.09 4.90
C LEU A 89 7.85 2.40 5.60
N LYS A 90 7.68 3.55 4.94
CA LYS A 90 7.94 4.86 5.55
C LYS A 90 7.04 5.10 6.77
N CYS A 91 5.77 4.74 6.71
CA CYS A 91 4.86 4.82 7.84
C CYS A 91 5.26 3.91 9.01
N VAL A 92 5.73 2.69 8.72
CA VAL A 92 6.27 1.76 9.73
C VAL A 92 7.47 2.37 10.44
N THR A 93 8.45 2.87 9.69
CA THR A 93 9.66 3.47 10.27
C THR A 93 9.34 4.67 11.17
N GLN A 94 8.44 5.56 10.74
CA GLN A 94 8.00 6.70 11.56
C GLN A 94 7.28 6.25 12.84
N LEU A 95 6.47 5.19 12.77
CA LEU A 95 5.81 4.63 13.94
C LEU A 95 6.80 4.06 14.95
N GLU A 96 7.80 3.32 14.49
CA GLU A 96 8.85 2.77 15.35
C GLU A 96 9.64 3.87 16.06
N GLU A 97 9.93 4.99 15.38
CA GLU A 97 10.56 6.16 16.01
C GLU A 97 9.68 6.75 17.11
N VAL A 98 8.38 6.94 16.85
CA VAL A 98 7.43 7.43 17.86
C VAL A 98 7.33 6.47 19.05
N GLU A 99 7.31 5.16 18.82
CA GLU A 99 7.29 4.16 19.89
C GLU A 99 8.57 4.18 20.73
N LYS A 100 9.74 4.33 20.11
CA LYS A 100 11.02 4.48 20.83
C LYS A 100 11.01 5.72 21.72
N VAL A 101 10.54 6.86 21.21
CA VAL A 101 10.41 8.10 22.02
C VAL A 101 9.42 7.90 23.17
N LEU A 102 8.28 7.28 22.92
CA LEU A 102 7.29 6.98 23.96
C LEU A 102 7.85 6.07 25.07
N LEU A 103 8.63 5.05 24.71
CA LEU A 103 9.30 4.17 25.66
C LEU A 103 10.30 4.94 26.53
N GLN A 104 11.12 5.80 25.91
CA GLN A 104 12.07 6.66 26.64
C GLN A 104 11.36 7.60 27.63
N TYR A 105 10.24 8.21 27.23
CA TYR A 105 9.41 9.03 28.13
C TYR A 105 8.78 8.23 29.26
N SER A 106 8.43 6.96 29.03
CA SER A 106 7.84 6.09 30.05
C SER A 106 8.88 5.59 31.07
N THR A 107 10.15 5.56 30.69
CA THR A 107 11.30 5.21 31.56
C THR A 107 11.89 6.39 32.32
N LEU A 108 11.50 7.64 31.97
CA LEU A 108 11.87 8.82 32.73
C LEU A 108 10.97 8.90 33.97
N ASP A 109 11.58 8.70 35.14
CA ASP A 109 10.94 8.81 36.45
C ASP A 109 10.20 10.16 36.59
N PRO A 110 8.89 10.18 36.93
CA PRO A 110 8.13 11.42 37.08
C PRO A 110 8.72 12.40 38.11
N GLU A 111 9.59 11.94 39.01
CA GLU A 111 10.28 12.79 40.00
C GLU A 111 11.32 13.74 39.38
N LYS A 112 11.86 13.44 38.19
CA LYS A 112 12.83 14.34 37.51
C LYS A 112 12.20 15.45 36.67
N GLN A 113 10.87 15.52 36.58
CA GLN A 113 10.17 16.61 35.89
C GLN A 113 9.70 17.73 36.84
N GLN A 114 9.74 17.54 38.16
CA GLN A 114 9.31 18.57 39.14
C GLN A 114 10.42 19.49 39.65
N THR A 115 11.68 19.24 39.34
CA THR A 115 12.84 20.00 39.88
C THR A 115 13.40 21.05 38.92
N GLY A 116 12.66 21.39 37.85
CA GLY A 116 13.08 22.37 36.84
C GLY A 116 12.38 23.74 36.89
N GLU A 117 11.50 23.99 37.86
CA GLU A 117 10.90 25.31 38.10
C GLU A 117 10.96 25.65 39.60
N ASN A 118 11.96 26.48 39.92
CA ASN A 118 12.23 27.24 41.16
C ASN A 118 12.82 26.50 42.37
#